data_AF-A0A376TZU3-F1
#
_entry.id   AF-A0A376TZU3-F1
#
_cell.length_a   1.000
_cell.length_b   1.000
_cell.length_c   1.000
_cell.angle_alpha   90.00
_cell.angle_beta   90.00
_cell.angle_gamma   90.00
#
_symmetry.space_group_name_H-M   'P 1'
#
loop_
_entity.id
_entity.type
_entity.pdbx_description
1 polymer ?
#
loop_
_entity_poly.entity_id
_entity_poly.type
_entity_poly.pdbx_seq_one_letter_code
_entity_poly.pdbx_strand_id
1 'polypeptide(L)'
;MALWGGRFTQAADQRFKQFNDSLRFDYRLAEQDIVGSVAWSKALVTVGVLTAEEQAQLEEALNVLLEDVRARPQQILESDAEDIHSWVEGKLIDKVGQLGKKLHTGRSRNDQVATDLKLWCKDTVSELLTANRQLQSALVEPHKTIRTR
;
A
#
# COMPACT_ATOMS: atom_id res chain seq x y z
N MET A 1 -1.76 15.54 7.69
CA MET A 1 -2.22 15.57 9.10
C MET A 1 -1.74 14.28 9.74
N ALA A 2 -0.94 14.34 10.80
CA ALA A 2 -0.43 13.13 11.46
C ALA A 2 -1.61 12.37 12.11
N LEU A 3 -1.65 11.04 11.95
CA LEU A 3 -2.69 10.19 12.54
C LEU A 3 -2.56 10.00 14.05
N TRP A 4 -1.46 10.50 14.60
CA TRP A 4 -1.16 10.56 16.02
C TRP A 4 -0.91 12.03 16.39
N GLY A 5 -1.37 12.45 17.57
CA GLY A 5 -1.27 13.86 17.94
C GLY A 5 -2.05 14.25 19.19
N GLY A 6 -3.09 13.51 19.57
CA GLY A 6 -3.96 13.84 20.71
C GLY A 6 -3.25 13.91 22.08
N ARG A 7 -2.01 13.44 22.19
CA ARG A 7 -1.18 13.49 23.42
C ARG A 7 -0.15 14.63 23.41
N PHE A 8 0.04 15.31 22.29
CA PHE A 8 1.06 16.34 22.12
C PHE A 8 0.43 17.74 22.14
N THR A 9 1.08 18.69 22.81
CA THR A 9 0.62 20.09 22.90
C THR A 9 1.25 20.98 21.84
N GLN A 10 2.31 20.52 21.17
CA GLN A 10 3.05 21.27 20.15
C GLN A 10 3.17 20.46 18.86
N ALA A 11 3.29 21.15 17.73
CA ALA A 11 3.57 20.53 16.45
C ALA A 11 5.00 19.98 16.39
N ALA A 12 5.23 18.97 15.55
CA ALA A 12 6.56 18.45 15.28
C ALA A 12 7.44 19.50 14.57
N ASP A 13 8.73 19.51 14.91
CA ASP A 13 9.73 20.29 14.17
C ASP A 13 9.81 19.81 12.71
N GLN A 14 9.93 20.74 11.76
CA GLN A 14 9.97 20.41 10.33
C GLN A 14 11.11 19.45 9.97
N ARG A 15 12.26 19.55 10.63
CA ARG A 15 13.41 18.66 10.41
C ARG A 15 13.12 17.26 10.92
N PHE A 16 12.45 17.16 12.06
CA PHE A 16 12.03 15.87 12.61
C PHE A 16 11.02 15.19 11.68
N LYS A 17 10.05 15.95 11.16
CA LYS A 17 9.08 15.45 10.19
C LYS A 17 9.76 14.89 8.94
N GLN A 18 10.65 15.66 8.31
CA GLN A 18 11.40 15.19 7.13
C GLN A 18 12.27 13.95 7.41
N PHE A 19 12.82 13.85 8.61
CA PHE A 19 13.62 12.70 9.04
C PHE A 19 12.77 11.45 9.26
N ASN A 20 11.60 11.61 9.88
CA ASN A 20 10.72 10.52 10.30
C ASN A 20 9.82 10.00 9.17
N ASP A 21 9.27 10.89 8.35
CA ASP A 21 8.31 10.53 7.29
C ASP A 21 8.93 9.47 6.35
N SER A 22 8.12 8.53 5.88
CA SER A 22 8.53 7.45 4.96
C SER A 22 7.89 7.55 3.58
N LEU A 23 6.90 8.45 3.39
CA LEU A 23 6.12 8.59 2.16
C LEU A 23 6.97 8.64 0.88
N ARG A 24 8.12 9.34 0.93
CA ARG A 24 9.04 9.50 -0.21
C ARG A 24 9.53 8.18 -0.82
N PHE A 25 9.47 7.07 -0.09
CA PHE A 25 9.89 5.75 -0.58
C PHE A 25 8.83 4.66 -0.37
N ASP A 26 8.02 4.73 0.68
CA ASP A 26 7.00 3.71 0.95
C ASP A 26 5.74 3.85 0.09
N TYR A 27 5.58 4.95 -0.67
CA TYR A 27 4.52 5.08 -1.68
C TYR A 27 4.51 3.91 -2.68
N ARG A 28 5.65 3.21 -2.83
CA ARG A 28 5.78 1.98 -3.62
C ARG A 28 4.90 0.82 -3.12
N LEU A 29 4.44 0.88 -1.87
CA LEU A 29 3.56 -0.11 -1.25
C LEU A 29 2.07 0.23 -1.37
N ALA A 30 1.71 1.30 -2.09
CA ALA A 30 0.33 1.78 -2.16
C ALA A 30 -0.67 0.71 -2.62
N GLU A 31 -0.33 -0.05 -3.67
CA GLU A 31 -1.23 -1.12 -4.14
C GLU A 31 -1.40 -2.21 -3.07
N GLN A 32 -0.31 -2.61 -2.41
CA GLN A 32 -0.34 -3.63 -1.38
C GLN A 32 -1.13 -3.18 -0.14
N ASP A 33 -0.95 -1.93 0.31
CA ASP A 33 -1.70 -1.36 1.44
C ASP A 33 -3.21 -1.30 1.15
N ILE A 34 -3.59 -0.92 -0.08
CA ILE A 34 -5.00 -0.85 -0.50
C ILE A 34 -5.61 -2.26 -0.55
N VAL A 35 -4.95 -3.22 -1.19
CA VAL A 35 -5.44 -4.62 -1.26
C VAL A 35 -5.50 -5.25 0.14
N GLY A 36 -4.48 -5.02 0.97
CA GLY A 36 -4.46 -5.45 2.37
C GLY A 36 -5.62 -4.85 3.18
N SER A 37 -5.94 -3.57 2.92
CA SER A 37 -7.07 -2.87 3.52
C SER A 37 -8.43 -3.42 3.08
N VAL A 38 -8.58 -3.83 1.82
CA VAL A 38 -9.79 -4.54 1.36
C VAL A 38 -9.95 -5.85 2.13
N ALA A 39 -8.89 -6.65 2.26
CA ALA A 39 -8.94 -7.91 3.01
C ALA A 39 -9.26 -7.67 4.49
N TRP A 40 -8.68 -6.63 5.11
CA TRP A 40 -8.96 -6.27 6.49
C TRP A 40 -10.42 -5.84 6.70
N SER A 41 -11.00 -5.09 5.76
CA SER A 41 -12.42 -4.71 5.83
C SER A 41 -13.35 -5.94 5.92
N LYS A 42 -13.01 -7.03 5.21
CA LYS A 42 -13.75 -8.30 5.26
C LYS A 42 -13.58 -8.99 6.61
N ALA A 43 -12.38 -8.95 7.21
CA ALA A 43 -12.15 -9.46 8.55
C ALA A 43 -12.98 -8.70 9.61
N LEU A 44 -13.16 -7.38 9.46
CA LEU A 44 -13.97 -6.60 10.39
C LEU A 44 -15.47 -6.95 10.34
N VAL A 45 -15.98 -7.43 9.20
CA VAL A 45 -17.35 -7.97 9.12
C VAL A 45 -17.49 -9.25 9.94
N THR A 46 -16.50 -10.15 9.90
CA THR A 46 -16.58 -11.43 10.60
C THR A 46 -16.61 -11.29 12.13
N VAL A 47 -16.06 -10.19 12.65
CA VAL A 47 -16.08 -9.85 14.09
C VAL A 47 -17.15 -8.81 14.45
N GLY A 48 -18.02 -8.42 13.51
CA GLY A 48 -19.16 -7.53 13.76
C GLY A 48 -18.82 -6.06 13.97
N VAL A 49 -17.62 -5.61 13.57
CA VAL A 49 -17.24 -4.18 13.62
C VAL A 49 -17.85 -3.39 12.46
N LEU A 50 -17.96 -4.04 11.28
CA LEU A 50 -18.59 -3.48 10.08
C LEU A 50 -19.83 -4.29 9.69
N THR A 51 -20.85 -3.61 9.16
CA THR A 51 -21.92 -4.30 8.41
C THR A 51 -21.43 -4.71 7.02
N ALA A 52 -22.20 -5.57 6.34
CA ALA A 52 -21.91 -5.94 4.96
C ALA A 52 -22.00 -4.73 4.01
N GLU A 53 -22.94 -3.81 4.22
CA GLU A 53 -23.01 -2.58 3.41
C GLU A 53 -21.83 -1.65 3.67
N GLU A 54 -21.44 -1.46 4.93
CA GLU A 54 -20.26 -0.65 5.30
C GLU A 54 -18.98 -1.21 4.65
N GLN A 55 -18.82 -2.54 4.65
CA GLN A 55 -17.67 -3.19 4.01
C GLN A 55 -17.68 -3.02 2.49
N ALA A 56 -18.83 -3.20 1.84
CA ALA A 56 -18.96 -3.02 0.40
C ALA A 56 -18.62 -1.57 -0.02
N GLN A 57 -19.08 -0.58 0.75
CA GLN A 57 -18.77 0.83 0.50
C GLN A 57 -17.26 1.14 0.66
N LEU A 58 -16.60 0.53 1.65
CA LEU A 58 -15.15 0.65 1.83
C LEU A 58 -14.38 0.01 0.68
N GLU A 59 -14.77 -1.20 0.28
CA GLU A 59 -14.13 -1.92 -0.83
C GLU A 59 -14.29 -1.19 -2.16
N GLU A 60 -15.47 -0.63 -2.43
CA GLU A 60 -15.70 0.21 -3.62
C GLU A 60 -14.77 1.44 -3.64
N ALA A 61 -14.71 2.17 -2.52
CA ALA A 61 -13.84 3.34 -2.41
C ALA A 61 -12.35 3.00 -2.54
N LEU A 62 -11.92 1.88 -1.94
CA LEU A 62 -10.54 1.38 -2.05
C LEU A 62 -10.20 0.93 -3.47
N ASN A 63 -11.12 0.27 -4.18
CA ASN A 63 -10.90 -0.14 -5.57
C ASN A 63 -10.80 1.06 -6.51
N VAL A 64 -11.61 2.10 -6.31
CA VAL A 64 -11.47 3.37 -7.05
C VAL A 64 -10.10 3.98 -6.78
N LEU A 65 -9.67 4.03 -5.52
CA LEU A 65 -8.35 4.56 -5.15
C LEU A 65 -7.21 3.73 -5.75
N LEU A 66 -7.35 2.40 -5.82
CA LEU A 66 -6.37 1.50 -6.41
C LEU A 66 -6.14 1.82 -7.89
N GLU A 67 -7.22 2.00 -8.65
CA GLU A 67 -7.14 2.35 -10.07
C GLU A 67 -6.51 3.73 -10.27
N ASP A 68 -6.85 4.71 -9.43
CA ASP A 68 -6.22 6.03 -9.45
C ASP A 68 -4.70 5.96 -9.17
N VAL A 69 -4.29 5.15 -8.19
CA VAL A 69 -2.88 4.93 -7.82
C VAL A 69 -2.13 4.25 -8.96
N ARG A 70 -2.72 3.23 -9.59
CA ARG A 70 -2.10 2.54 -10.75
C ARG A 70 -1.91 3.46 -11.94
N ALA A 71 -2.91 4.30 -12.23
CA ALA A 71 -2.84 5.23 -13.35
C ALA A 71 -1.80 6.33 -13.11
N ARG A 72 -1.71 6.84 -11.88
CA ARG A 72 -0.84 7.99 -11.53
C ARG A 72 -0.24 7.82 -10.13
N PRO A 73 0.77 6.95 -9.94
CA PRO A 73 1.34 6.69 -8.61
C PRO A 73 2.08 7.91 -8.03
N GLN A 74 2.64 8.77 -8.90
CA GLN A 74 3.40 9.95 -8.49
C GLN A 74 2.54 11.01 -7.76
N GLN A 75 1.21 10.98 -7.92
CA GLN A 75 0.31 11.90 -7.20
C GLN A 75 0.39 11.75 -5.68
N ILE A 76 0.84 10.58 -5.19
CA ILE A 76 1.00 10.32 -3.76
C ILE A 76 2.06 11.26 -3.16
N LEU A 77 3.13 11.52 -3.91
CA LEU A 77 4.26 12.35 -3.47
C LEU A 77 3.93 13.85 -3.43
N GLU A 78 2.78 14.25 -3.97
CA GLU A 78 2.25 15.63 -3.85
C GLU A 78 1.65 15.89 -2.46
N SER A 79 1.45 14.84 -1.65
CA SER A 79 0.86 14.92 -0.32
C SER A 79 1.89 15.13 0.78
N ASP A 80 1.47 15.84 1.82
CA ASP A 80 2.15 15.92 3.13
C ASP A 80 1.68 14.79 4.09
N ALA A 81 1.55 13.57 3.58
CA ALA A 81 1.29 12.43 4.46
C ALA A 81 2.61 11.94 5.08
N GLU A 82 2.55 11.41 6.30
CA GLU A 82 3.73 10.85 6.97
C GLU A 82 4.24 9.60 6.25
N ASP A 83 3.32 8.70 5.93
CA ASP A 83 3.57 7.41 5.28
C ASP A 83 2.42 7.06 4.33
N ILE A 84 2.61 6.03 3.51
CA ILE A 84 1.58 5.58 2.56
C ILE A 84 0.27 5.21 3.26
N HIS A 85 0.35 4.61 4.43
CA HIS A 85 -0.83 4.13 5.12
C HIS A 85 -1.70 5.29 5.65
N SER A 86 -1.07 6.38 6.09
CA SER A 86 -1.76 7.63 6.45
C SER A 86 -2.35 8.32 5.23
N TRP A 87 -1.67 8.22 4.08
CA TRP A 87 -2.19 8.74 2.83
C TRP A 87 -3.46 8.00 2.39
N VAL A 88 -3.45 6.67 2.39
CA VAL A 88 -4.62 5.84 2.03
C VAL A 88 -5.78 6.11 2.99
N GLU A 89 -5.53 6.15 4.30
CA GLU A 89 -6.56 6.46 5.29
C GLU A 89 -7.17 7.85 5.07
N GLY A 90 -6.33 8.87 4.81
CA GLY A 90 -6.80 10.22 4.49
C GLY A 90 -7.69 10.25 3.25
N LYS A 91 -7.26 9.63 2.15
CA LYS A 91 -8.06 9.54 0.91
C LYS A 91 -9.36 8.77 1.10
N LEU A 92 -9.35 7.74 1.92
CA LEU A 92 -10.55 6.96 2.23
C LEU A 92 -11.54 7.78 3.06
N ILE A 93 -11.06 8.53 4.07
CA ILE A 93 -11.89 9.46 4.85
C ILE A 93 -12.48 10.55 3.96
N ASP A 94 -11.73 11.11 3.02
CA ASP A 94 -12.26 12.10 2.07
C ASP A 94 -13.42 11.52 1.24
N LYS A 95 -13.38 10.22 0.92
CA LYS A 95 -14.38 9.55 0.09
C LYS A 95 -15.62 9.06 0.86
N VAL A 96 -15.43 8.49 2.06
CA VAL A 96 -16.50 7.82 2.82
C VAL A 96 -16.72 8.38 4.24
N GLY A 97 -16.03 9.48 4.59
CA GLY A 97 -16.21 10.17 5.87
C GLY A 97 -15.76 9.33 7.08
N GLN A 98 -16.56 9.31 8.14
CA GLN A 98 -16.23 8.61 9.38
C GLN A 98 -16.09 7.10 9.21
N LEU A 99 -16.71 6.53 8.18
CA LEU A 99 -16.57 5.11 7.86
C LEU A 99 -15.10 4.74 7.58
N GLY A 100 -14.35 5.63 6.92
CA GLY A 100 -12.92 5.43 6.66
C GLY A 100 -12.09 5.23 7.92
N LYS A 101 -12.47 5.87 9.03
CA LYS A 101 -11.78 5.71 10.33
C LYS A 101 -12.07 4.36 10.99
N LYS A 102 -13.23 3.75 10.72
CA LYS A 102 -13.57 2.42 11.29
C LYS A 102 -12.66 1.32 10.74
N LEU A 103 -12.12 1.47 9.53
CA LEU A 103 -11.26 0.49 8.89
C LEU A 103 -10.02 0.15 9.74
N HIS A 104 -9.54 1.08 10.55
CA HIS A 104 -8.36 0.89 11.38
C HIS A 104 -8.60 0.21 12.72
N THR A 105 -9.85 -0.15 13.03
CA THR A 105 -10.20 -0.86 14.26
C THR A 105 -9.42 -2.17 14.36
N GLY A 106 -8.71 -2.38 15.46
CA GLY A 106 -7.98 -3.63 15.73
C GLY A 106 -6.72 -3.87 14.88
N ARG A 107 -6.29 -2.88 14.07
CA ARG A 107 -5.09 -2.95 13.22
C ARG A 107 -4.04 -1.95 13.69
N SER A 108 -2.76 -2.29 13.58
CA SER A 108 -1.65 -1.38 13.83
C SER A 108 -0.79 -1.18 12.57
N ARG A 109 0.03 -0.12 12.55
CA ARG A 109 0.97 0.07 11.44
C ARG A 109 2.04 -1.02 11.38
N ASN A 110 2.33 -1.69 12.51
CA ASN A 110 3.35 -2.75 12.58
C ASN A 110 2.94 -4.00 11.78
N ASP A 111 1.71 -4.49 11.97
CA ASP A 111 1.20 -5.65 11.24
C ASP A 111 0.84 -5.30 9.80
N GLN A 112 0.37 -4.08 9.57
CA GLN A 112 0.06 -3.57 8.24
C GLN A 112 1.30 -3.51 7.35
N VAL A 113 2.35 -2.77 7.76
CA VAL A 113 3.59 -2.66 6.96
C VAL A 113 4.27 -4.02 6.75
N ALA A 114 4.20 -4.91 7.75
CA ALA A 114 4.73 -6.27 7.63
C ALA A 114 3.96 -7.10 6.59
N THR A 115 2.66 -6.87 6.46
CA THR A 115 1.80 -7.50 5.45
C THR A 115 2.12 -6.93 4.07
N ASP A 116 2.15 -5.61 3.95
CA ASP A 116 2.34 -4.90 2.68
C ASP A 116 3.71 -5.21 2.07
N LEU A 117 4.76 -5.20 2.89
CA LEU A 117 6.11 -5.56 2.45
C LEU A 117 6.17 -7.02 1.96
N LYS A 118 5.48 -7.95 2.61
CA LYS A 118 5.45 -9.35 2.17
C LYS A 118 4.69 -9.53 0.87
N LEU A 119 3.58 -8.81 0.69
CA LEU A 119 2.84 -8.80 -0.58
C LEU A 119 3.74 -8.25 -1.70
N TRP A 120 4.40 -7.12 -1.45
CA TRP A 120 5.30 -6.49 -2.41
C TRP A 120 6.48 -7.39 -2.78
N CYS A 121 7.06 -8.08 -1.80
CA CYS A 121 8.12 -9.05 -2.02
C CYS A 121 7.65 -10.22 -2.90
N LYS A 122 6.41 -10.70 -2.74
CA LYS A 122 5.88 -11.78 -3.60
C LYS A 122 5.81 -11.35 -5.06
N ASP A 123 5.31 -10.15 -5.32
CA ASP A 123 5.21 -9.59 -6.68
C ASP A 123 6.60 -9.37 -7.28
N THR A 124 7.49 -8.72 -6.51
CA THR A 124 8.86 -8.42 -6.94
C THR A 124 9.68 -9.70 -7.20
N VAL A 125 9.54 -10.73 -6.36
CA VAL A 125 10.20 -12.02 -6.59
C VAL A 125 9.70 -12.68 -7.87
N SER A 126 8.41 -12.55 -8.20
CA SER A 126 7.85 -13.06 -9.46
C SER A 126 8.49 -12.39 -10.69
N GLU A 127 8.67 -11.07 -10.65
CA GLU A 127 9.35 -10.31 -11.70
C GLU A 127 10.82 -10.71 -11.82
N LEU A 128 11.53 -10.82 -10.70
CA LEU A 128 12.94 -11.23 -10.66
C LEU A 128 13.13 -12.65 -11.22
N LEU A 129 12.25 -13.59 -10.88
CA LEU A 129 12.27 -14.95 -11.44
C LEU A 129 12.03 -14.93 -12.95
N THR A 130 11.16 -14.07 -13.44
CA THR A 130 10.90 -13.90 -14.88
C THR A 130 12.15 -13.37 -15.59
N ALA A 131 12.74 -12.28 -15.10
CA ALA A 131 13.97 -11.71 -15.65
C ALA A 131 15.14 -12.71 -15.60
N ASN A 132 15.26 -13.46 -14.50
CA ASN A 132 16.29 -14.48 -14.35
C ASN A 132 16.14 -15.61 -15.40
N ARG A 133 14.92 -16.10 -15.64
CA ARG A 133 14.65 -17.12 -16.67
C ARG A 133 14.87 -16.59 -18.09
N GLN A 134 14.54 -15.32 -18.34
CA GLN A 134 14.83 -14.69 -19.63
C GLN A 134 16.35 -14.63 -19.89
N LEU A 135 17.14 -14.27 -18.88
CA LEU A 135 18.60 -14.30 -18.98
C LEU A 135 19.13 -15.72 -19.22
N GLN A 136 18.63 -16.72 -18.49
CA GLN A 136 18.99 -18.13 -18.72
C GLN A 136 18.68 -18.56 -20.17
N SER A 137 17.51 -18.18 -20.69
CA SER A 137 17.08 -18.51 -22.06
C SER A 137 17.99 -17.85 -23.10
N ALA A 138 18.33 -16.58 -22.89
CA ALA A 138 19.23 -15.82 -23.75
C ALA A 138 20.69 -16.34 -23.72
N LEU A 139 21.11 -17.05 -22.66
CA LEU A 139 22.40 -17.73 -22.62
C LEU A 139 22.38 -19.10 -23.32
N VAL A 140 21.23 -19.78 -23.33
CA VAL A 140 21.05 -21.08 -24.00
C VAL A 140 20.89 -20.93 -25.52
N GLU A 141 20.23 -19.88 -26.00
CA GLU A 141 20.04 -19.63 -27.45
C GLU A 141 21.35 -19.55 -28.25
N PRO A 142 22.37 -18.76 -27.84
CA PRO A 142 23.67 -18.68 -28.51
C PRO A 142 24.36 -20.05 -28.62
N HIS A 143 24.17 -20.94 -27.64
CA HIS A 143 24.76 -22.28 -27.64
C HIS A 143 24.21 -23.19 -28.75
N LYS A 144 22.94 -23.01 -29.15
CA LYS A 144 22.35 -23.75 -30.29
C LYS A 144 22.88 -23.24 -31.63
N THR A 145 23.09 -21.94 -31.76
CA THR A 145 23.58 -21.29 -32.98
C THR A 145 25.08 -21.51 -33.21
N ILE A 146 25.88 -21.61 -32.14
CA ILE A 146 27.33 -21.86 -32.23
C ILE A 146 27.65 -23.33 -32.55
N ARG A 147 26.80 -24.29 -32.15
CA ARG A 147 26.98 -25.72 -32.46
C ARG A 147 26.49 -26.16 -33.85
N THR A 148 25.78 -25.29 -34.57
CA THR A 148 25.25 -25.56 -35.92
C THR A 148 26.08 -24.91 -37.03
N ARG A 149 27.25 -24.35 -36.69
CA ARG A 149 28.34 -24.00 -37.63
C ARG A 149 29.52 -24.93 -37.38
#